data_AF-A0A952TRU9-F1
#
_entry.id   AF-A0A952TRU9-F1
#
_cell.length_a   1.000
_cell.length_b   1.000
_cell.length_c   1.000
_cell.angle_alpha   90.00
_cell.angle_beta   90.00
_cell.angle_gamma   90.00
#
_symmetry.space_group_name_H-M   'P 1'
#
loop_
_entity.id
_entity.type
_entity.pdbx_description
1 polymer ?
#
loop_
_entity_poly.entity_id
_entity_poly.type
_entity_poly.pdbx_seq_one_letter_code
_entity_poly.pdbx_strand_id
1 'polypeptide(L)'
;MNQDVPYSPWMATNLPQLQAEVTKTERALQSLAPFKSPIRIVIVAHRPWVYRVHEHTVFIGEELLASEGHLSRGLIKNWIRERNEIFGEGELREEVYADLLQMAIFGEFRIEDLERGLKTRLGAKWPQVLKEAKSYCASPWKLSEHYELCSKDIALFEKQAALWSLRPLLSTALLESWDRLGVFEKVQGLREVVPFLGADIEDVFEQKTQGLEGALVTLATFERDFESRAQAAGTRLQKVSLDVKAQLQKMGFQGEAPGVEFDLLVSSEEKIKGDEEWLHDLAKFAGRNAKMKVAVRDETKLWVLPSLRTLDVKPSDVLKGRRLTVLHCADMSFEKALSYQNASDKVLFVHSCRPQASHFQRW
;
A
#
# COMPACT_ATOMS: atom_id res chain seq x y z
N MET A 1 -30.50 7.28 29.92
CA MET A 1 -29.85 6.85 31.17
C MET A 1 -28.37 7.16 31.02
N ASN A 2 -27.87 8.18 31.74
CA ASN A 2 -26.44 8.44 31.83
C ASN A 2 -25.83 7.33 32.67
N GLN A 3 -25.15 6.38 32.03
CA GLN A 3 -24.22 5.51 32.76
C GLN A 3 -23.10 6.41 33.28
N ASP A 4 -22.79 6.31 34.57
CA ASP A 4 -21.61 6.94 35.17
C ASP A 4 -20.39 6.50 34.36
N VAL A 5 -19.86 7.43 33.55
CA VAL A 5 -18.60 7.20 32.85
C VAL A 5 -17.51 7.31 33.91
N PRO A 6 -16.81 6.22 34.25
CA PRO A 6 -15.80 6.26 35.29
C PRO A 6 -14.74 7.32 34.94
N TYR A 7 -14.41 8.17 35.92
CA TYR A 7 -13.41 9.21 35.75
C TYR A 7 -12.07 8.58 35.34
N SER A 8 -11.52 9.01 34.20
CA SER A 8 -10.19 8.63 33.75
C SER A 8 -9.23 9.82 33.91
N PRO A 9 -8.23 9.73 34.81
CA PRO A 9 -7.22 10.78 34.98
C PRO A 9 -6.43 11.05 33.70
N TRP A 10 -6.18 10.01 32.90
CA TRP A 10 -5.56 10.14 31.58
C TRP A 10 -6.44 10.99 30.66
N MET A 11 -7.76 10.76 30.67
CA MET A 11 -8.70 11.53 29.87
C MET A 11 -8.74 12.99 30.30
N ALA A 12 -8.82 13.26 31.60
CA ALA A 12 -8.79 14.63 32.11
C ALA A 12 -7.53 15.41 31.68
N THR A 13 -6.40 14.71 31.54
CA THR A 13 -5.13 15.29 31.11
C THR A 13 -5.08 15.51 29.59
N ASN A 14 -5.54 14.54 28.79
CA ASN A 14 -5.39 14.56 27.33
C ASN A 14 -6.59 15.17 26.59
N LEU A 15 -7.76 15.31 27.24
CA LEU A 15 -8.99 15.81 26.63
C LEU A 15 -8.82 17.16 25.90
N PRO A 16 -8.08 18.16 26.41
CA PRO A 16 -7.90 19.42 25.69
C PRO A 16 -7.20 19.24 24.33
N GLN A 17 -6.17 18.39 24.27
CA GLN A 17 -5.45 18.09 23.04
C GLN A 17 -6.34 17.32 22.06
N LEU A 18 -7.02 16.28 22.54
CA LEU A 18 -7.95 15.49 21.73
C LEU A 18 -9.07 16.36 21.16
N GLN A 19 -9.65 17.23 21.98
CA GLN A 19 -10.71 18.14 21.56
C GLN A 19 -10.20 19.15 20.52
N ALA A 20 -8.96 19.62 20.64
CA ALA A 20 -8.35 20.48 19.63
C ALA A 20 -8.18 19.75 18.28
N GLU A 21 -7.70 18.50 18.29
CA GLU A 21 -7.56 17.68 17.08
C GLU A 21 -8.90 17.38 16.41
N VAL A 22 -9.90 16.96 17.19
CA VAL A 22 -11.27 16.72 16.72
C VAL A 22 -11.84 18.00 16.11
N THR A 23 -11.80 19.12 16.84
CA THR A 23 -12.34 20.39 16.37
C THR A 23 -11.66 20.86 15.08
N LYS A 24 -10.33 20.71 14.99
CA LYS A 24 -9.57 21.08 13.79
C LYS A 24 -9.99 20.24 12.59
N THR A 25 -10.09 18.92 12.77
CA THR A 25 -10.43 17.96 11.71
C THR A 25 -11.88 18.14 11.26
N GLU A 26 -12.81 18.24 12.21
CA GLU A 26 -14.23 18.45 11.93
C GLU A 26 -14.48 19.76 11.19
N ARG A 27 -13.89 20.88 11.64
CA ARG A 27 -14.06 22.17 10.95
C ARG A 27 -13.56 22.12 9.52
N ALA A 28 -12.43 21.48 9.28
CA ALA A 28 -11.89 21.33 7.93
C ALA A 28 -12.83 20.51 7.05
N LEU A 29 -13.30 19.36 7.53
CA LEU A 29 -14.23 18.50 6.78
C LEU A 29 -15.59 19.17 6.56
N GLN A 30 -16.13 19.86 7.57
CA GLN A 30 -17.37 20.62 7.47
C GLN A 30 -17.29 21.77 6.46
N SER A 31 -16.10 22.34 6.23
CA SER A 31 -15.88 23.35 5.19
C SER A 31 -16.02 22.79 3.77
N LEU A 32 -15.89 21.46 3.60
CA LEU A 32 -16.13 20.75 2.34
C LEU A 32 -17.60 20.32 2.23
N ALA A 33 -18.09 19.60 3.25
CA ALA A 33 -19.49 19.26 3.44
C ALA A 33 -19.77 18.86 4.90
N PRO A 34 -20.93 19.23 5.47
CA PRO A 34 -21.27 18.91 6.86
C PRO A 34 -21.42 17.40 7.08
N PHE A 35 -21.10 16.93 8.28
CA PHE A 35 -21.43 15.55 8.68
C PHE A 35 -22.94 15.33 8.66
N LYS A 36 -23.38 14.14 8.21
CA LYS A 36 -24.79 13.75 8.19
C LYS A 36 -25.28 13.33 9.58
N SER A 37 -24.39 12.74 10.38
CA SER A 37 -24.70 12.25 11.72
C SER A 37 -23.65 12.68 12.74
N PRO A 38 -24.02 12.74 14.03
CA PRO A 38 -23.04 12.95 15.10
C PRO A 38 -22.03 11.81 15.17
N ILE A 39 -20.73 12.14 15.27
CA ILE A 39 -19.68 11.14 15.46
C ILE A 39 -19.53 10.83 16.95
N ARG A 40 -19.46 9.53 17.27
CA ARG A 40 -19.11 9.03 18.60
C ARG A 40 -17.67 8.51 18.59
N ILE A 41 -16.85 8.98 19.52
CA ILE A 41 -15.51 8.43 19.76
C ILE A 41 -15.59 7.55 21.01
N VAL A 42 -15.21 6.29 20.89
CA VAL A 42 -15.18 5.31 21.98
C VAL A 42 -13.75 4.89 22.23
N ILE A 43 -13.25 5.21 23.42
CA ILE A 43 -11.88 4.90 23.83
C ILE A 43 -11.89 3.54 24.54
N VAL A 44 -11.14 2.59 24.02
CA VAL A 44 -11.15 1.19 24.47
C VAL A 44 -9.88 0.90 25.27
N ALA A 45 -9.85 1.34 26.53
CA ALA A 45 -8.67 1.25 27.40
C ALA A 45 -8.05 -0.16 27.52
N HIS A 46 -8.89 -1.20 27.62
CA HIS A 46 -8.43 -2.59 27.81
C HIS A 46 -7.91 -3.26 26.52
N ARG A 47 -8.02 -2.60 25.36
CA ARG A 47 -7.47 -3.08 24.07
C ARG A 47 -6.69 -1.93 23.42
N PRO A 48 -5.43 -1.71 23.81
CA PRO A 48 -4.67 -0.51 23.44
C PRO A 48 -4.47 -0.32 21.94
N TRP A 49 -4.51 -1.41 21.16
CA TRP A 49 -4.25 -1.41 19.72
C TRP A 49 -5.51 -1.62 18.86
N VAL A 50 -6.70 -1.57 19.47
CA VAL A 50 -7.94 -1.70 18.70
C VAL A 50 -8.19 -0.43 17.89
N TYR A 51 -8.56 -0.61 16.63
CA TYR A 51 -9.04 0.47 15.78
C TYR A 51 -10.19 -0.05 14.92
N ARG A 52 -11.32 0.64 14.95
CA ARG A 52 -12.45 0.31 14.08
C ARG A 52 -13.31 1.55 13.85
N VAL A 53 -13.57 1.85 12.59
CA VAL A 53 -14.64 2.76 12.21
C VAL A 53 -15.86 1.91 11.85
N HIS A 54 -16.99 2.14 12.48
CA HIS A 54 -18.24 1.44 12.17
C HIS A 54 -19.41 2.42 12.34
N GLU A 55 -20.21 2.55 11.27
CA GLU A 55 -21.26 3.57 11.18
C GLU A 55 -20.70 4.95 11.54
N HIS A 56 -21.27 5.63 12.54
CA HIS A 56 -20.83 6.94 13.04
C HIS A 56 -19.97 6.83 14.30
N THR A 57 -19.35 5.67 14.55
CA THR A 57 -18.53 5.43 15.74
C THR A 57 -17.08 5.10 15.37
N VAL A 58 -16.13 5.78 16.02
CA VAL A 58 -14.70 5.48 15.99
C VAL A 58 -14.32 4.80 17.30
N PHE A 59 -14.01 3.51 17.24
CA PHE A 59 -13.43 2.75 18.35
C PHE A 59 -11.90 2.82 18.25
N ILE A 60 -11.24 3.35 19.28
CA ILE A 60 -9.80 3.54 19.29
C ILE A 60 -9.20 3.17 20.65
N GLY A 61 -8.14 2.37 20.66
CA GLY A 61 -7.37 2.06 21.86
C GLY A 61 -6.48 3.22 22.29
N GLU A 62 -6.07 3.23 23.56
CA GLU A 62 -5.32 4.35 24.16
C GLU A 62 -3.96 4.62 23.48
N GLU A 63 -3.23 3.59 23.06
CA GLU A 63 -1.93 3.76 22.38
C GLU A 63 -2.10 4.38 20.98
N LEU A 64 -3.09 3.91 20.22
CA LEU A 64 -3.42 4.50 18.92
C LEU A 64 -3.90 5.94 19.04
N LEU A 65 -4.68 6.23 20.09
CA LEU A 65 -5.18 7.56 20.36
C LEU A 65 -4.05 8.54 20.75
N ALA A 66 -3.02 8.06 21.44
CA ALA A 66 -1.86 8.86 21.82
C ALA A 66 -0.93 9.18 20.65
N SER A 67 -0.95 8.38 19.59
CA SER A 67 -0.07 8.58 18.43
C SER A 67 -0.65 9.46 17.34
N GLU A 68 0.26 10.13 16.63
CA GLU A 68 -0.09 11.18 15.68
C GLU A 68 -0.91 10.64 14.49
N GLY A 69 -2.09 11.23 14.28
CA GLY A 69 -2.88 11.10 13.05
C GLY A 69 -3.94 9.99 13.05
N HIS A 70 -3.96 9.06 14.01
CA HIS A 70 -4.96 7.99 14.03
C HIS A 70 -6.37 8.48 14.38
N LEU A 71 -6.51 9.48 15.27
CA LEU A 71 -7.82 10.04 15.58
C LEU A 71 -8.38 10.84 14.40
N SER A 72 -7.60 11.77 13.83
CA SER A 72 -8.01 12.51 12.62
C SER A 72 -8.35 11.56 11.47
N ARG A 73 -7.59 10.46 11.31
CA ARG A 73 -7.87 9.39 10.36
C ARG A 73 -9.26 8.80 10.55
N GLY A 74 -9.65 8.49 11.79
CA GLY A 74 -10.97 7.93 12.10
C GLY A 74 -12.11 8.85 11.69
N LEU A 75 -11.95 10.15 11.94
CA LEU A 75 -12.92 11.19 11.54
C LEU A 75 -13.02 11.32 10.02
N ILE A 76 -11.89 11.33 9.31
CA ILE A 76 -11.86 11.39 7.84
C ILE A 76 -12.54 10.17 7.22
N LYS A 77 -12.24 8.96 7.71
CA LYS A 77 -12.88 7.72 7.22
C LYS A 77 -14.38 7.74 7.46
N ASN A 78 -14.81 8.17 8.65
CA ASN A 78 -16.22 8.35 8.94
C ASN A 78 -16.90 9.31 7.93
N TRP A 79 -16.25 10.46 7.70
CA TRP A 79 -16.73 11.46 6.75
C TRP A 79 -16.83 10.89 5.33
N ILE A 80 -15.84 10.13 4.86
CA ILE A 80 -15.88 9.47 3.53
C ILE A 80 -17.08 8.52 3.42
N ARG A 81 -17.28 7.64 4.41
CA ARG A 81 -18.36 6.63 4.38
C ARG A 81 -19.75 7.23 4.38
N GLU A 82 -19.95 8.39 5.01
CA GLU A 82 -21.23 9.10 4.93
C GLU A 82 -21.59 9.57 3.50
N ARG A 83 -20.59 9.75 2.62
CA ARG A 83 -20.82 10.16 1.23
C ARG A 83 -21.11 8.95 0.37
N ASN A 84 -20.44 7.83 0.64
CA ASN A 84 -20.67 6.57 -0.05
C ASN A 84 -20.26 5.39 0.84
N GLU A 85 -21.24 4.57 1.25
CA GLU A 85 -21.05 3.46 2.19
C GLU A 85 -20.14 2.36 1.64
N ILE A 86 -20.05 2.22 0.31
CA ILE A 86 -19.24 1.18 -0.35
C ILE A 86 -17.74 1.38 -0.07
N PHE A 87 -17.30 2.58 0.34
CA PHE A 87 -15.94 2.77 0.85
C PHE A 87 -15.64 1.91 2.09
N GLY A 88 -16.65 1.58 2.89
CA GLY A 88 -16.51 0.69 4.03
C GLY A 88 -16.25 -0.78 3.66
N GLU A 89 -16.43 -1.17 2.39
CA GLU A 89 -16.21 -2.53 1.90
C GLU A 89 -14.77 -2.79 1.40
N GLY A 90 -13.98 -1.73 1.16
CA GLY A 90 -12.60 -1.84 0.67
C GLY A 90 -11.63 -0.99 1.50
N GLU A 91 -10.90 -1.65 2.40
CA GLU A 91 -10.04 -1.00 3.40
C GLU A 91 -8.88 -0.23 2.78
N LEU A 92 -8.23 -0.78 1.74
CA LEU A 92 -7.13 -0.12 1.04
C LEU A 92 -7.61 1.13 0.31
N ARG A 93 -8.75 1.04 -0.38
CA ARG A 93 -9.32 2.17 -1.13
C ARG A 93 -9.60 3.35 -0.21
N GLU A 94 -10.34 3.07 0.86
CA GLU A 94 -10.69 4.07 1.86
C GLU A 94 -9.43 4.72 2.46
N GLU A 95 -8.41 3.92 2.76
CA GLU A 95 -7.17 4.40 3.33
C GLU A 95 -6.36 5.29 2.37
N VAL A 96 -6.32 4.97 1.07
CA VAL A 96 -5.63 5.80 0.08
C VAL A 96 -6.34 7.16 -0.10
N TYR A 97 -7.68 7.18 -0.11
CA TYR A 97 -8.42 8.45 -0.21
C TYR A 97 -8.39 9.25 1.09
N ALA A 98 -8.37 8.58 2.24
CA ALA A 98 -8.12 9.24 3.51
C ALA A 98 -6.70 9.84 3.59
N ASP A 99 -5.69 9.23 2.95
CA ASP A 99 -4.33 9.80 2.85
C ASP A 99 -4.36 11.11 2.05
N LEU A 100 -5.09 11.15 0.94
CA LEU A 100 -5.30 12.36 0.13
C LEU A 100 -5.97 13.48 0.95
N LEU A 101 -7.07 13.18 1.65
CA LEU A 101 -7.77 14.18 2.45
C LEU A 101 -6.91 14.70 3.60
N GLN A 102 -6.18 13.81 4.30
CA GLN A 102 -5.25 14.22 5.35
C GLN A 102 -4.22 15.22 4.80
N MET A 103 -3.56 14.90 3.68
CA MET A 103 -2.58 15.79 3.05
C MET A 103 -3.23 17.09 2.56
N ALA A 104 -4.40 17.03 1.93
CA ALA A 104 -5.05 18.19 1.35
C ALA A 104 -5.56 19.18 2.41
N ILE A 105 -5.99 18.67 3.57
CA ILE A 105 -6.49 19.48 4.69
C ILE A 105 -5.35 20.04 5.55
N PHE A 106 -4.37 19.20 5.89
CA PHE A 106 -3.34 19.58 6.88
C PHE A 106 -2.03 20.04 6.24
N GLY A 107 -1.85 19.83 4.93
CA GLY A 107 -0.62 20.17 4.21
C GLY A 107 0.54 19.22 4.49
N GLU A 108 0.35 18.22 5.34
CA GLU A 108 1.34 17.21 5.66
C GLU A 108 0.73 15.84 5.87
N PHE A 109 1.45 14.81 5.44
CA PHE A 109 1.10 13.42 5.65
C PHE A 109 1.94 12.84 6.78
N ARG A 110 1.34 12.74 7.98
CA ARG A 110 1.99 12.19 9.17
C ARG A 110 1.05 11.22 9.87
N ILE A 111 1.35 9.94 9.72
CA ILE A 111 0.78 8.87 10.54
C ILE A 111 1.96 8.13 11.16
N GLU A 112 1.93 7.99 12.48
CA GLU A 112 3.00 7.36 13.24
C GLU A 112 2.81 5.84 13.36
N ASP A 113 3.89 5.09 13.19
CA ASP A 113 3.93 3.66 13.51
C ASP A 113 4.16 3.45 15.01
N LEU A 114 3.13 3.00 15.73
CA LEU A 114 3.20 2.78 17.19
C LEU A 114 4.40 1.94 17.63
N GLU A 115 4.70 0.87 16.90
CA GLU A 115 5.67 -0.13 17.34
C GLU A 115 7.11 0.38 17.22
N ARG A 116 7.35 1.39 16.38
CA ARG A 116 8.70 1.79 15.98
C ARG A 116 8.94 3.30 16.05
N GLY A 117 7.91 4.10 16.32
CA GLY A 117 7.96 5.57 16.22
C GLY A 117 8.32 6.05 14.81
N LEU A 118 8.12 5.21 13.79
CA LEU A 118 8.50 5.52 12.41
C LEU A 118 7.36 6.24 11.73
N LYS A 119 7.65 7.40 11.13
CA LYS A 119 6.69 8.12 10.30
C LYS A 119 6.66 7.54 8.88
N THR A 120 5.47 7.46 8.30
CA THR A 120 5.28 7.12 6.89
C THR A 120 6.08 8.05 5.97
N ARG A 121 6.77 7.49 4.97
CA ARG A 121 7.52 8.24 3.97
C ARG A 121 7.07 7.85 2.57
N LEU A 122 6.93 8.87 1.72
CA LEU A 122 6.63 8.73 0.29
C LEU A 122 7.83 8.16 -0.49
N GLY A 123 7.58 7.70 -1.72
CA GLY A 123 8.62 7.23 -2.64
C GLY A 123 8.68 5.71 -2.83
N ALA A 124 7.55 5.03 -2.65
CA ALA A 124 7.45 3.60 -2.94
C ALA A 124 7.63 3.31 -4.44
N LYS A 125 8.09 2.09 -4.75
CA LYS A 125 8.34 1.65 -6.12
C LYS A 125 7.66 0.31 -6.39
N TRP A 126 7.24 0.13 -7.63
CA TRP A 126 6.72 -1.14 -8.11
C TRP A 126 7.86 -2.04 -8.61
N PRO A 127 7.89 -3.34 -8.26
CA PRO A 127 7.00 -4.07 -7.34
C PRO A 127 7.52 -4.18 -5.89
N GLN A 128 8.56 -3.42 -5.52
CA GLN A 128 9.21 -3.48 -4.19
C GLN A 128 8.27 -3.16 -3.03
N VAL A 129 7.13 -2.55 -3.31
CA VAL A 129 6.11 -2.24 -2.33
C VAL A 129 5.43 -3.49 -1.76
N LEU A 130 5.37 -4.59 -2.52
CA LEU A 130 4.66 -5.81 -2.17
C LEU A 130 5.36 -6.59 -1.05
N LYS A 131 4.56 -7.10 -0.09
CA LYS A 131 5.07 -7.74 1.13
C LYS A 131 4.16 -8.89 1.55
N GLU A 132 4.75 -9.97 2.05
CA GLU A 132 4.11 -10.93 2.95
C GLU A 132 3.63 -10.26 4.25
N ALA A 133 2.73 -10.90 5.01
CA ALA A 133 2.08 -10.27 6.15
C ALA A 133 3.03 -9.89 7.28
N LYS A 134 4.03 -10.73 7.58
CA LYS A 134 5.06 -10.38 8.58
C LYS A 134 5.80 -9.09 8.20
N SER A 135 6.15 -8.97 6.93
CA SER A 135 6.85 -7.81 6.38
C SER A 135 5.95 -6.57 6.26
N TYR A 136 4.65 -6.77 6.03
CA TYR A 136 3.63 -5.74 6.06
C TYR A 136 3.42 -5.18 7.48
N CYS A 137 3.32 -6.04 8.49
CA CYS A 137 3.20 -5.59 9.90
C CYS A 137 4.42 -4.82 10.39
N ALA A 138 5.61 -5.20 9.90
CA ALA A 138 6.85 -4.46 10.13
C ALA A 138 6.93 -3.12 9.34
N SER A 139 5.91 -2.75 8.57
CA SER A 139 5.87 -1.53 7.76
C SER A 139 5.18 -0.40 8.54
N PRO A 140 5.66 0.86 8.44
CA PRO A 140 4.94 2.01 8.98
C PRO A 140 3.65 2.34 8.21
N TRP A 141 3.40 1.63 7.10
CA TRP A 141 2.24 1.83 6.23
C TRP A 141 1.08 0.86 6.51
N LYS A 142 1.12 0.10 7.60
CA LYS A 142 0.01 -0.77 7.98
C LYS A 142 -1.26 0.06 8.26
N LEU A 143 -2.43 -0.54 8.01
CA LEU A 143 -3.71 0.13 8.26
C LEU A 143 -3.93 0.22 9.77
N SER A 144 -4.67 1.24 10.21
CA SER A 144 -4.94 1.42 11.64
C SER A 144 -5.72 0.22 12.21
N GLU A 145 -6.63 -0.34 11.43
CA GLU A 145 -7.39 -1.57 11.72
C GLU A 145 -6.50 -2.80 11.95
N HIS A 146 -5.28 -2.79 11.41
CA HIS A 146 -4.42 -3.97 11.38
C HIS A 146 -3.43 -4.04 12.54
N TYR A 147 -3.32 -3.02 13.40
CA TYR A 147 -2.38 -3.06 14.53
C TYR A 147 -2.64 -4.25 15.45
N GLU A 148 -3.90 -4.45 15.84
CA GLU A 148 -4.24 -5.59 16.69
C GLU A 148 -4.07 -6.93 15.96
N LEU A 149 -4.38 -7.01 14.67
CA LEU A 149 -4.19 -8.22 13.86
C LEU A 149 -2.70 -8.59 13.75
N CYS A 150 -1.85 -7.60 13.46
CA CYS A 150 -0.40 -7.76 13.40
C CYS A 150 0.21 -8.25 14.70
N SER A 151 -0.41 -7.96 15.84
CA SER A 151 0.05 -8.39 17.15
C SER A 151 -0.33 -9.81 17.56
N LYS A 152 -1.43 -10.33 16.99
CA LYS A 152 -2.06 -11.58 17.48
C LYS A 152 -2.03 -12.70 16.46
N ASP A 153 -2.41 -12.41 15.21
CA ASP A 153 -2.75 -13.46 14.26
C ASP A 153 -2.49 -13.03 12.81
N ILE A 154 -1.20 -13.00 12.47
CA ILE A 154 -0.70 -12.67 11.12
C ILE A 154 -1.28 -13.62 10.06
N ALA A 155 -1.55 -14.88 10.44
CA ALA A 155 -2.02 -15.91 9.53
C ALA A 155 -3.41 -15.61 8.93
N LEU A 156 -4.25 -14.84 9.64
CA LEU A 156 -5.60 -14.48 9.17
C LEU A 156 -5.61 -13.65 7.89
N PHE A 157 -4.53 -12.94 7.60
CA PHE A 157 -4.47 -12.01 6.47
C PHE A 157 -3.22 -12.15 5.60
N GLU A 158 -2.48 -13.25 5.75
CA GLU A 158 -1.27 -13.55 4.95
C GLU A 158 -1.50 -13.33 3.45
N LYS A 159 -2.68 -13.76 2.99
CA LYS A 159 -3.09 -13.73 1.59
C LYS A 159 -3.45 -12.33 1.06
N GLN A 160 -3.81 -11.40 1.95
CA GLN A 160 -4.21 -10.03 1.64
C GLN A 160 -3.09 -9.03 1.89
N ALA A 161 -2.01 -9.42 2.57
CA ALA A 161 -0.91 -8.52 2.87
C ALA A 161 -0.27 -7.89 1.62
N ALA A 162 -0.17 -8.64 0.52
CA ALA A 162 0.34 -8.12 -0.75
C ALA A 162 -0.54 -6.98 -1.29
N LEU A 163 -1.86 -7.11 -1.17
CA LEU A 163 -2.85 -6.10 -1.55
C LEU A 163 -2.68 -4.83 -0.71
N TRP A 164 -2.75 -4.95 0.62
CA TRP A 164 -2.64 -3.76 1.49
C TRP A 164 -1.28 -3.10 1.47
N SER A 165 -0.24 -3.85 1.10
CA SER A 165 1.09 -3.31 0.87
C SER A 165 1.14 -2.35 -0.31
N LEU A 166 0.12 -2.27 -1.16
CA LEU A 166 0.05 -1.28 -2.23
C LEU A 166 -0.19 0.15 -1.75
N ARG A 167 -0.73 0.35 -0.53
CA ARG A 167 -1.03 1.69 0.01
C ARG A 167 0.12 2.70 -0.20
N PRO A 168 1.38 2.41 0.17
CA PRO A 168 2.49 3.34 -0.07
C PRO A 168 2.65 3.77 -1.53
N LEU A 169 2.44 2.87 -2.48
CA LEU A 169 2.56 3.17 -3.91
C LEU A 169 1.40 4.04 -4.38
N LEU A 170 0.17 3.64 -4.05
CA LEU A 170 -1.05 4.36 -4.43
C LEU A 170 -1.12 5.75 -3.81
N SER A 171 -0.87 5.85 -2.50
CA SER A 171 -0.84 7.14 -1.80
C SER A 171 0.30 8.01 -2.29
N THR A 172 1.50 7.48 -2.57
CA THR A 172 2.58 8.31 -3.15
C THR A 172 2.18 8.87 -4.51
N ALA A 173 1.64 8.04 -5.41
CA ALA A 173 1.20 8.49 -6.73
C ALA A 173 0.14 9.60 -6.60
N LEU A 174 -0.88 9.39 -5.77
CA LEU A 174 -1.97 10.33 -5.57
C LEU A 174 -1.51 11.66 -4.93
N LEU A 175 -0.67 11.58 -3.90
CA LEU A 175 -0.18 12.77 -3.20
C LEU A 175 0.81 13.58 -4.04
N GLU A 176 1.73 12.93 -4.76
CA GLU A 176 2.63 13.64 -5.69
C GLU A 176 1.86 14.32 -6.83
N SER A 177 0.77 13.71 -7.31
CA SER A 177 -0.11 14.30 -8.32
C SER A 177 -0.93 15.47 -7.79
N TRP A 178 -1.46 15.36 -6.57
CA TRP A 178 -2.13 16.47 -5.90
C TRP A 178 -1.19 17.66 -5.70
N ASP A 179 0.07 17.41 -5.33
CA ASP A 179 1.04 18.46 -5.04
C ASP A 179 1.49 19.26 -6.26
N ARG A 180 1.26 18.77 -7.47
CA ARG A 180 1.50 19.51 -8.71
C ARG A 180 0.42 20.55 -9.02
N LEU A 181 -0.73 20.49 -8.35
CA LEU A 181 -1.75 21.52 -8.48
C LEU A 181 -1.27 22.83 -7.83
N GLY A 182 -1.53 23.94 -8.50
CA GLY A 182 -1.33 25.26 -7.89
C GLY A 182 -2.24 25.46 -6.67
N VAL A 183 -1.89 26.37 -5.76
CA VAL A 183 -2.66 26.60 -4.52
C VAL A 183 -4.15 26.86 -4.79
N PHE A 184 -4.47 27.68 -5.80
CA PHE A 184 -5.85 27.93 -6.20
C PHE A 184 -6.55 26.69 -6.76
N GLU A 185 -5.84 25.88 -7.56
CA GLU A 185 -6.37 24.62 -8.08
C GLU A 185 -6.64 23.62 -6.96
N LYS A 186 -5.77 23.54 -5.93
CA LYS A 186 -5.99 22.70 -4.74
C LYS A 186 -7.27 23.08 -4.00
N VAL A 187 -7.52 24.39 -3.80
CA VAL A 187 -8.75 24.86 -3.15
C VAL A 187 -10.00 24.51 -3.96
N GLN A 188 -9.96 24.65 -5.29
CA GLN A 188 -11.09 24.24 -6.13
C GLN A 188 -11.24 22.71 -6.17
N GLY A 189 -10.14 21.98 -6.28
CA GLY A 189 -10.13 20.51 -6.27
C GLY A 189 -10.71 19.93 -4.99
N LEU A 190 -10.49 20.58 -3.83
CA LEU A 190 -11.11 20.18 -2.57
C LEU A 190 -12.65 20.23 -2.62
N ARG A 191 -13.23 21.17 -3.37
CA ARG A 191 -14.67 21.24 -3.59
C ARG A 191 -15.18 20.14 -4.52
N GLU A 192 -14.33 19.66 -5.42
CA GLU A 192 -14.61 18.53 -6.32
C GLU A 192 -14.54 17.18 -5.59
N VAL A 193 -13.97 17.10 -4.37
CA VAL A 193 -13.88 15.83 -3.61
C VAL A 193 -15.26 15.29 -3.21
N VAL A 194 -16.21 16.15 -2.86
CA VAL A 194 -17.55 15.70 -2.46
C VAL A 194 -18.27 14.99 -3.61
N PRO A 195 -18.39 15.58 -4.83
CA PRO A 195 -18.98 14.86 -5.95
C PRO A 195 -18.15 13.64 -6.39
N PHE A 196 -16.81 13.68 -6.25
CA PHE A 196 -15.95 12.52 -6.50
C PHE A 196 -16.29 11.31 -5.61
N LEU A 197 -16.47 11.53 -4.30
CA LEU A 197 -16.84 10.48 -3.37
C LEU A 197 -18.29 9.99 -3.57
N GLY A 198 -19.17 10.90 -3.99
CA GLY A 198 -20.58 10.59 -4.28
C GLY A 198 -20.80 9.91 -5.64
N ALA A 199 -19.80 9.88 -6.52
CA ALA A 199 -19.90 9.22 -7.83
C ALA A 199 -20.07 7.70 -7.68
N ASP A 200 -20.87 7.12 -8.58
CA ASP A 200 -21.11 5.67 -8.63
C ASP A 200 -19.81 4.89 -8.81
N ILE A 201 -19.78 3.70 -8.23
CA ILE A 201 -18.63 2.81 -8.30
C ILE A 201 -18.86 1.86 -9.48
N GLU A 202 -18.09 2.01 -10.56
CA GLU A 202 -18.18 1.08 -11.70
C GLU A 202 -17.48 -0.26 -11.41
N ASP A 203 -16.52 -0.31 -10.48
CA ASP A 203 -15.69 -1.49 -10.26
C ASP A 203 -15.40 -1.88 -8.79
N VAL A 204 -15.29 -3.18 -8.56
CA VAL A 204 -14.85 -3.75 -7.28
C VAL A 204 -13.34 -3.57 -7.14
N PHE A 205 -12.94 -2.56 -6.35
CA PHE A 205 -11.55 -2.19 -6.09
C PHE A 205 -10.68 -3.31 -5.49
N GLU A 206 -11.25 -4.09 -4.58
CA GLU A 206 -10.58 -5.20 -3.90
C GLU A 206 -11.22 -6.50 -4.34
N GLN A 207 -10.66 -7.10 -5.40
CA GLN A 207 -11.02 -8.47 -5.72
C GLN A 207 -10.42 -9.40 -4.66
N LYS A 208 -11.13 -10.51 -4.35
CA LYS A 208 -10.65 -11.54 -3.41
C LYS A 208 -9.45 -12.34 -3.96
N THR A 209 -8.89 -11.95 -5.09
CA THR A 209 -7.66 -12.51 -5.67
C THR A 209 -6.46 -12.15 -4.79
N GLN A 210 -5.52 -13.09 -4.67
CA GLN A 210 -4.46 -13.07 -3.65
C GLN A 210 -3.09 -12.96 -4.30
N GLY A 211 -2.10 -12.50 -3.52
CA GLY A 211 -0.71 -12.42 -3.98
C GLY A 211 -0.52 -11.40 -5.11
N LEU A 212 0.37 -11.71 -6.05
CA LEU A 212 0.78 -10.79 -7.11
C LEU A 212 -0.34 -10.49 -8.12
N GLU A 213 -1.12 -11.49 -8.49
CA GLU A 213 -2.27 -11.37 -9.39
C GLU A 213 -3.31 -10.38 -8.83
N GLY A 214 -3.69 -10.55 -7.55
CA GLY A 214 -4.59 -9.62 -6.87
C GLY A 214 -4.04 -8.20 -6.82
N ALA A 215 -2.74 -8.04 -6.55
CA ALA A 215 -2.11 -6.73 -6.53
C ALA A 215 -2.12 -6.02 -7.90
N LEU A 216 -1.86 -6.75 -8.99
CA LEU A 216 -1.93 -6.21 -10.36
C LEU A 216 -3.34 -5.74 -10.71
N VAL A 217 -4.35 -6.58 -10.42
CA VAL A 217 -5.75 -6.26 -10.67
C VAL A 217 -6.19 -5.04 -9.88
N THR A 218 -5.80 -4.94 -8.61
CA THR A 218 -6.11 -3.76 -7.79
C THR A 218 -5.44 -2.49 -8.30
N LEU A 219 -4.19 -2.54 -8.77
CA LEU A 219 -3.55 -1.36 -9.36
C LEU A 219 -4.27 -0.88 -10.62
N ALA A 220 -4.62 -1.80 -11.52
CA ALA A 220 -5.37 -1.47 -12.73
C ALA A 220 -6.77 -0.91 -12.39
N THR A 221 -7.44 -1.53 -11.42
CA THR A 221 -8.78 -1.09 -10.98
C THR A 221 -8.74 0.25 -10.28
N PHE A 222 -7.70 0.56 -9.48
CA PHE A 222 -7.54 1.86 -8.85
C PHE A 222 -7.41 2.97 -9.89
N GLU A 223 -6.58 2.78 -10.92
CA GLU A 223 -6.40 3.78 -11.96
C GLU A 223 -7.74 4.10 -12.66
N ARG A 224 -8.48 3.06 -13.04
CA ARG A 224 -9.78 3.18 -13.71
C ARG A 224 -10.88 3.77 -12.81
N ASP A 225 -11.02 3.31 -11.57
CA ASP A 225 -11.99 3.86 -10.60
C ASP A 225 -11.70 5.34 -10.32
N PHE A 226 -10.44 5.69 -10.06
CA PHE A 226 -10.07 7.08 -9.80
C PHE A 226 -10.32 7.97 -11.02
N GLU A 227 -9.97 7.51 -12.22
CA GLU A 227 -10.20 8.24 -13.47
C GLU A 227 -11.70 8.48 -13.71
N SER A 228 -12.53 7.43 -13.63
CA SER A 228 -13.98 7.52 -13.85
C SER A 228 -14.64 8.52 -12.88
N ARG A 229 -14.32 8.43 -11.58
CA ARG A 229 -14.82 9.38 -10.57
C ARG A 229 -14.32 10.80 -10.78
N ALA A 230 -13.04 10.95 -11.13
CA ALA A 230 -12.45 12.25 -11.42
C ALA A 230 -13.16 12.91 -12.60
N GLN A 231 -13.46 12.15 -13.66
CA GLN A 231 -14.22 12.61 -14.81
C GLN A 231 -15.60 13.14 -14.42
N ALA A 232 -16.32 12.45 -13.54
CA ALA A 232 -17.62 12.88 -13.02
C ALA A 232 -17.55 14.08 -12.07
N ALA A 233 -16.43 14.28 -11.38
CA ALA A 233 -16.29 15.28 -10.32
C ALA A 233 -15.92 16.68 -10.82
N GLY A 234 -14.88 16.80 -11.66
CA GLY A 234 -14.40 18.09 -12.12
C GLY A 234 -12.99 18.09 -12.71
N THR A 235 -12.60 19.21 -13.31
CA THR A 235 -11.40 19.29 -14.15
C THR A 235 -10.09 19.22 -13.35
N ARG A 236 -10.09 19.54 -12.05
CA ARG A 236 -8.87 19.49 -11.24
C ARG A 236 -8.59 18.07 -10.81
N LEU A 237 -9.61 17.33 -10.41
CA LEU A 237 -9.45 15.90 -10.15
C LEU A 237 -9.14 15.12 -11.44
N GLN A 238 -9.68 15.51 -12.60
CA GLN A 238 -9.26 14.96 -13.90
C GLN A 238 -7.77 15.20 -14.19
N LYS A 239 -7.26 16.40 -13.87
CA LYS A 239 -5.82 16.68 -13.99
C LYS A 239 -4.99 15.81 -13.05
N VAL A 240 -5.48 15.58 -11.83
CA VAL A 240 -4.84 14.66 -10.87
C VAL A 240 -4.84 13.23 -11.40
N SER A 241 -5.94 12.72 -11.96
CA SER A 241 -6.01 11.33 -12.47
C SER A 241 -5.01 11.07 -13.60
N LEU A 242 -4.87 12.02 -14.52
CA LEU A 242 -3.86 11.95 -15.58
C LEU A 242 -2.43 11.91 -15.02
N ASP A 243 -2.14 12.70 -13.99
CA ASP A 243 -0.82 12.69 -13.37
C ASP A 243 -0.58 11.44 -12.51
N VAL A 244 -1.62 10.86 -11.88
CA VAL A 244 -1.53 9.61 -11.11
C VAL A 244 -1.03 8.48 -12.01
N LYS A 245 -1.60 8.34 -13.20
CA LYS A 245 -1.13 7.38 -14.22
C LYS A 245 0.35 7.59 -14.54
N ALA A 246 0.76 8.84 -14.76
CA ALA A 246 2.16 9.18 -15.03
C ALA A 246 3.09 8.88 -13.83
N GLN A 247 2.64 9.09 -12.59
CA GLN A 247 3.41 8.73 -11.39
C GLN A 247 3.57 7.22 -11.26
N LEU A 248 2.50 6.45 -11.46
CA LEU A 248 2.56 4.98 -11.40
C LEU A 248 3.56 4.44 -12.45
N GLN A 249 3.55 4.98 -13.66
CA GLN A 249 4.54 4.66 -14.71
C GLN A 249 5.97 5.00 -14.29
N LYS A 250 6.20 6.19 -13.75
CA LYS A 250 7.50 6.62 -13.22
C LYS A 250 7.98 5.74 -12.05
N MET A 251 7.06 5.25 -11.22
CA MET A 251 7.33 4.32 -10.11
C MET A 251 7.51 2.87 -10.58
N GLY A 252 7.32 2.61 -11.88
CA GLY A 252 7.65 1.36 -12.54
C GLY A 252 6.45 0.50 -12.92
N PHE A 253 5.21 0.92 -12.67
CA PHE A 253 4.00 0.20 -13.08
C PHE A 253 3.58 0.62 -14.50
N GLN A 254 3.65 -0.31 -15.46
CA GLN A 254 3.42 -0.01 -16.88
C GLN A 254 1.98 -0.28 -17.36
N GLY A 255 1.04 -0.56 -16.43
CA GLY A 255 -0.36 -0.87 -16.77
C GLY A 255 -0.64 -2.35 -17.04
N GLU A 256 -1.75 -2.62 -17.71
CA GLU A 256 -2.40 -3.94 -17.89
C GLU A 256 -1.64 -4.98 -18.74
N ALA A 257 -0.37 -4.74 -19.10
CA ALA A 257 0.41 -5.76 -19.78
C ALA A 257 0.58 -6.97 -18.85
N PRO A 258 0.36 -8.22 -19.33
CA PRO A 258 0.35 -9.39 -18.48
C PRO A 258 1.78 -9.69 -18.03
N GLY A 259 2.11 -9.22 -16.83
CA GLY A 259 3.29 -9.65 -16.11
C GLY A 259 4.12 -8.54 -15.48
N VAL A 260 4.90 -8.91 -14.48
CA VAL A 260 5.84 -8.01 -13.82
C VAL A 260 7.18 -8.10 -14.54
N GLU A 261 7.64 -6.97 -15.05
CA GLU A 261 8.96 -6.85 -15.70
C GLU A 261 10.03 -6.38 -14.69
N PHE A 262 11.12 -7.15 -14.63
CA PHE A 262 12.33 -6.85 -13.86
C PHE A 262 13.50 -6.52 -14.79
N ASP A 263 14.40 -5.64 -14.35
CA ASP A 263 15.65 -5.39 -15.06
C ASP A 263 16.58 -6.61 -14.99
N LEU A 264 16.54 -7.32 -13.85
CA LEU A 264 17.20 -8.60 -13.64
C LEU A 264 16.26 -9.55 -12.89
N LEU A 265 15.92 -10.68 -13.52
CA LEU A 265 15.20 -11.78 -12.90
C LEU A 265 16.16 -12.98 -12.78
N VAL A 266 16.34 -13.49 -11.58
CA VAL A 266 17.09 -14.72 -11.32
C VAL A 266 16.09 -15.84 -11.03
N SER A 267 16.09 -16.92 -11.81
CA SER A 267 15.23 -18.08 -11.60
C SER A 267 16.06 -19.23 -11.08
N SER A 268 15.63 -19.83 -9.98
CA SER A 268 16.15 -21.09 -9.44
C SER A 268 15.09 -22.18 -9.58
N GLU A 269 15.53 -23.39 -9.91
CA GLU A 269 14.68 -24.58 -9.85
C GLU A 269 14.60 -25.14 -8.43
N GLU A 270 15.60 -24.85 -7.60
CA GLU A 270 15.63 -25.28 -6.21
C GLU A 270 15.02 -24.22 -5.30
N LYS A 271 14.41 -24.69 -4.22
CA LYS A 271 13.87 -23.82 -3.17
C LYS A 271 14.99 -23.02 -2.51
N ILE A 272 14.85 -21.70 -2.53
CA ILE A 272 15.86 -20.80 -1.98
C ILE A 272 15.56 -20.54 -0.50
N LYS A 273 16.60 -20.60 0.34
CA LYS A 273 16.52 -20.18 1.74
C LYS A 273 16.91 -18.71 1.86
N GLY A 274 16.18 -17.98 2.70
CA GLY A 274 16.36 -16.54 2.86
C GLY A 274 17.69 -16.11 3.48
N ASP A 275 18.47 -17.05 4.04
CA ASP A 275 19.77 -16.85 4.68
C ASP A 275 20.96 -17.15 3.75
N GLU A 276 20.72 -17.44 2.47
CA GLU A 276 21.79 -17.74 1.52
C GLU A 276 22.64 -16.49 1.20
N GLU A 277 23.97 -16.65 1.29
CA GLU A 277 24.94 -15.55 1.17
C GLU A 277 24.83 -14.81 -0.17
N TRP A 278 24.67 -15.54 -1.28
CA TRP A 278 24.56 -14.94 -2.60
C TRP A 278 23.28 -14.12 -2.77
N LEU A 279 22.19 -14.50 -2.11
CA LEU A 279 20.93 -13.78 -2.12
C LEU A 279 21.09 -12.45 -1.37
N HIS A 280 21.74 -12.47 -0.20
CA HIS A 280 22.08 -11.27 0.54
C HIS A 280 23.02 -10.34 -0.23
N ASP A 281 23.99 -10.88 -0.95
CA ASP A 281 24.90 -10.07 -1.77
C ASP A 281 24.22 -9.48 -3.00
N LEU A 282 23.32 -10.23 -3.64
CA LEU A 282 22.46 -9.70 -4.70
C LEU A 282 21.53 -8.60 -4.15
N ALA A 283 21.03 -8.74 -2.93
CA ALA A 283 20.25 -7.70 -2.27
C ALA A 283 21.07 -6.43 -2.00
N LYS A 284 22.33 -6.57 -1.55
CA LYS A 284 23.25 -5.43 -1.42
C LYS A 284 23.50 -4.75 -2.77
N PHE A 285 23.67 -5.54 -3.84
CA PHE A 285 23.82 -5.03 -5.20
C PHE A 285 22.59 -4.24 -5.65
N ALA A 286 21.38 -4.79 -5.46
CA ALA A 286 20.14 -4.10 -5.76
C ALA A 286 19.98 -2.81 -4.94
N GLY A 287 20.41 -2.82 -3.68
CA GLY A 287 20.39 -1.64 -2.80
C GLY A 287 21.29 -0.51 -3.28
N ARG A 288 22.48 -0.84 -3.79
CA ARG A 288 23.40 0.13 -4.43
C ARG A 288 22.86 0.66 -5.76
N ASN A 289 22.03 -0.14 -6.44
CA ASN A 289 21.45 0.18 -7.74
C ASN A 289 19.93 0.40 -7.63
N ALA A 290 19.50 1.35 -6.79
CA ALA A 290 18.08 1.58 -6.46
C ALA A 290 17.15 1.92 -7.64
N LYS A 291 17.68 2.12 -8.86
CA LYS A 291 16.91 2.28 -10.10
C LYS A 291 16.56 0.95 -10.77
N MET A 292 17.30 -0.12 -10.48
CA MET A 292 17.09 -1.44 -11.05
C MET A 292 16.04 -2.23 -10.27
N LYS A 293 15.10 -2.84 -10.97
CA LYS A 293 14.18 -3.85 -10.43
C LYS A 293 14.84 -5.21 -10.50
N VAL A 294 15.22 -5.74 -9.34
CA VAL A 294 15.85 -7.05 -9.23
C VAL A 294 14.95 -7.98 -8.45
N ALA A 295 14.70 -9.17 -8.98
CA ALA A 295 14.02 -10.22 -8.26
C ALA A 295 14.67 -11.57 -8.45
N VAL A 296 14.44 -12.44 -7.47
CA VAL A 296 14.82 -13.84 -7.50
C VAL A 296 13.53 -14.65 -7.38
N ARG A 297 13.36 -15.69 -8.19
CA ARG A 297 12.21 -16.58 -8.18
C ARG A 297 12.69 -18.00 -7.93
N ASP A 298 11.96 -18.74 -7.11
CA ASP A 298 12.01 -20.21 -7.08
C ASP A 298 10.65 -20.80 -7.48
N GLU A 299 10.42 -22.09 -7.19
CA GLU A 299 9.18 -22.79 -7.50
C GLU A 299 7.92 -22.12 -6.92
N THR A 300 8.03 -21.50 -5.74
CA THR A 300 6.87 -21.05 -4.95
C THR A 300 6.94 -19.59 -4.54
N LYS A 301 8.12 -18.97 -4.60
CA LYS A 301 8.39 -17.66 -4.03
C LYS A 301 9.12 -16.74 -4.99
N LEU A 302 8.82 -15.45 -4.85
CA LEU A 302 9.51 -14.35 -5.51
C LEU A 302 10.07 -13.41 -4.45
N TRP A 303 11.39 -13.33 -4.37
CA TRP A 303 12.12 -12.36 -3.56
C TRP A 303 12.27 -11.06 -4.34
N VAL A 304 11.69 -9.97 -3.83
CA VAL A 304 11.84 -8.65 -4.43
C VAL A 304 12.94 -7.87 -3.68
N LEU A 305 14.05 -7.61 -4.39
CA LEU A 305 15.25 -7.01 -3.81
C LEU A 305 15.20 -5.47 -3.86
N PRO A 306 15.87 -4.77 -2.93
CA PRO A 306 16.82 -5.24 -1.90
C PRO A 306 16.18 -5.73 -0.60
N SER A 307 14.85 -5.72 -0.51
CA SER A 307 14.15 -5.90 0.77
C SER A 307 14.20 -7.32 1.34
N LEU A 308 14.62 -8.30 0.52
CA LEU A 308 14.61 -9.75 0.82
C LEU A 308 13.22 -10.28 1.21
N ARG A 309 12.16 -9.54 0.89
CA ARG A 309 10.78 -9.92 1.18
C ARG A 309 10.28 -10.87 0.11
N THR A 310 9.51 -11.87 0.53
CA THR A 310 8.95 -12.87 -0.38
C THR A 310 7.50 -12.60 -0.70
N LEU A 311 7.09 -13.04 -1.89
CA LEU A 311 5.73 -13.16 -2.34
C LEU A 311 5.51 -14.59 -2.82
N ASP A 312 4.34 -15.15 -2.53
CA ASP A 312 3.95 -16.41 -3.14
C ASP A 312 3.65 -16.18 -4.63
N VAL A 313 4.18 -17.08 -5.46
CA VAL A 313 3.96 -17.06 -6.90
C VAL A 313 3.41 -18.40 -7.40
N LYS A 314 2.52 -18.33 -8.38
CA LYS A 314 1.99 -19.49 -9.09
C LYS A 314 2.77 -19.74 -10.39
N PRO A 315 2.77 -20.97 -10.92
CA PRO A 315 3.32 -21.25 -12.25
C PRO A 315 2.71 -20.40 -13.36
N SER A 316 1.43 -20.02 -13.23
CA SER A 316 0.71 -19.14 -14.16
C SER A 316 1.14 -17.68 -14.12
N ASP A 317 1.91 -17.26 -13.11
CA ASP A 317 2.33 -15.86 -13.00
C ASP A 317 3.38 -15.55 -14.07
N VAL A 318 3.02 -14.62 -14.96
CA VAL A 318 3.90 -14.16 -16.04
C VAL A 318 4.92 -13.18 -15.44
N LEU A 319 6.15 -13.65 -15.26
CA LEU A 319 7.27 -12.83 -14.78
C LEU A 319 8.28 -12.69 -15.92
N LYS A 320 8.60 -11.45 -16.28
CA LYS A 320 9.53 -11.15 -17.36
C LYS A 320 10.78 -10.49 -16.80
N GLY A 321 11.92 -10.82 -17.38
CA GLY A 321 13.19 -10.14 -17.12
C GLY A 321 13.71 -9.52 -18.40
N ARG A 322 14.21 -8.29 -18.37
CA ARG A 322 15.08 -7.79 -19.47
C ARG A 322 16.36 -8.59 -19.58
N ARG A 323 16.79 -9.13 -18.43
CA ARG A 323 17.90 -10.05 -18.26
C ARG A 323 17.39 -11.16 -17.36
N LEU A 324 17.39 -12.39 -17.85
CA LEU A 324 17.01 -13.57 -17.08
C LEU A 324 18.27 -14.39 -16.80
N THR A 325 18.54 -14.69 -15.53
CA THR A 325 19.57 -15.66 -15.15
C THR A 325 18.88 -16.91 -14.63
N VAL A 326 19.17 -18.07 -15.20
CA VAL A 326 18.62 -19.36 -14.76
C VAL A 326 19.73 -20.14 -14.06
N LEU A 327 19.51 -20.40 -12.77
CA LEU A 327 20.37 -21.23 -11.93
C LEU A 327 19.93 -22.68 -12.06
N HIS A 328 20.87 -23.55 -12.43
CA HIS A 328 20.60 -24.97 -12.56
C HIS A 328 21.79 -25.81 -12.07
N CYS A 329 21.47 -26.92 -11.39
CA CYS A 329 22.45 -27.87 -10.86
C CYS A 329 22.74 -29.03 -11.82
N ALA A 330 21.77 -29.43 -12.63
CA ALA A 330 21.87 -30.55 -13.57
C ALA A 330 22.10 -30.05 -15.00
N ASP A 331 22.49 -30.92 -15.92
CA ASP A 331 22.57 -30.55 -17.34
C ASP A 331 21.23 -30.03 -17.86
N MET A 332 21.27 -28.93 -18.60
CA MET A 332 20.06 -28.31 -19.14
C MET A 332 19.76 -28.86 -20.54
N SER A 333 18.57 -29.44 -20.72
CA SER A 333 18.11 -29.83 -22.05
C SER A 333 17.78 -28.61 -22.90
N PHE A 334 17.95 -28.74 -24.21
CA PHE A 334 17.62 -27.67 -25.16
C PHE A 334 16.14 -27.24 -25.07
N GLU A 335 15.22 -28.19 -24.92
CA GLU A 335 13.78 -27.92 -24.75
C GLU A 335 13.51 -27.08 -23.50
N LYS A 336 14.20 -27.38 -22.39
CA LYS A 336 14.10 -26.61 -21.15
C LYS A 336 14.67 -25.21 -21.31
N ALA A 337 15.83 -25.07 -21.96
CA ALA A 337 16.40 -23.76 -22.28
C ALA A 337 15.44 -22.92 -23.14
N LEU A 338 14.79 -23.54 -24.13
CA LEU A 338 13.84 -22.88 -25.03
C LEU A 338 12.57 -22.41 -24.30
N SER A 339 12.16 -23.09 -23.21
CA SER A 339 10.99 -22.68 -22.43
C SER A 339 11.10 -21.27 -21.83
N TYR A 340 12.33 -20.77 -21.64
CA TYR A 340 12.60 -19.44 -21.09
C TYR A 340 12.50 -18.31 -22.13
N GLN A 341 12.32 -18.61 -23.42
CA GLN A 341 12.29 -17.61 -24.49
C GLN A 341 11.15 -16.57 -24.32
N ASN A 342 10.03 -16.97 -23.70
CA ASN A 342 8.90 -16.09 -23.46
C ASN A 342 9.09 -15.19 -22.22
N ALA A 343 10.08 -15.49 -21.40
CA ALA A 343 10.37 -14.79 -20.15
C ALA A 343 11.43 -13.68 -20.32
N SER A 344 12.29 -13.76 -21.34
CA SER A 344 13.31 -12.74 -21.60
C SER A 344 13.93 -12.85 -23.00
N ASP A 345 14.28 -11.71 -23.58
CA ASP A 345 15.10 -11.63 -24.79
C ASP A 345 16.58 -11.99 -24.53
N LYS A 346 17.03 -11.95 -23.28
CA LYS A 346 18.43 -12.21 -22.90
C LYS A 346 18.49 -13.16 -21.70
N VAL A 347 18.87 -14.41 -21.97
CA VAL A 347 18.95 -15.47 -20.95
C VAL A 347 20.41 -15.88 -20.70
N LEU A 348 20.84 -15.88 -19.44
CA LEU A 348 22.09 -16.48 -18.96
C LEU A 348 21.77 -17.79 -18.24
N PHE A 349 22.38 -18.88 -18.68
CA PHE A 349 22.35 -20.14 -17.93
C PHE A 349 23.60 -20.24 -17.06
N VAL A 350 23.41 -20.42 -15.76
CA VAL A 350 24.50 -20.59 -14.78
C VAL A 350 24.40 -21.99 -14.20
N HIS A 351 25.33 -22.84 -14.63
CA HIS A 351 25.48 -24.17 -14.08
C HIS A 351 26.24 -24.11 -12.75
N SER A 352 25.52 -23.98 -11.65
CA SER A 352 26.12 -23.90 -10.31
C SER A 352 25.09 -24.22 -9.22
N CYS A 353 25.43 -25.20 -8.38
CA CYS A 353 24.70 -25.50 -7.15
C CYS A 353 25.03 -24.58 -5.97
N ARG A 354 26.00 -23.69 -6.15
CA ARG A 354 26.40 -22.67 -5.16
C ARG A 354 26.66 -21.37 -5.89
N PRO A 355 25.59 -20.72 -6.39
CA PRO A 355 25.73 -19.49 -7.14
C PRO A 355 26.47 -18.44 -6.31
N GLN A 356 27.28 -17.62 -6.98
CA GLN A 356 27.99 -16.51 -6.36
C GLN A 356 27.44 -15.19 -6.90
N ALA A 357 27.46 -14.14 -6.08
CA ALA A 357 26.97 -12.83 -6.49
C ALA A 357 27.67 -12.27 -7.74
N SER A 358 28.94 -12.63 -7.93
CA SER A 358 29.75 -12.28 -9.09
C SER A 358 29.18 -12.77 -10.42
N HIS A 359 28.38 -13.84 -10.43
CA HIS A 359 27.72 -14.36 -11.62
C HIS A 359 26.67 -13.37 -12.18
N PHE A 360 26.08 -12.55 -11.31
CA PHE A 360 25.01 -11.62 -11.67
C PHE A 360 25.50 -10.19 -11.93
N GLN A 361 26.71 -9.86 -11.45
CA GLN A 361 27.30 -8.50 -11.56
C GLN A 361 27.99 -8.22 -12.90
N ARG A 362 28.31 -9.26 -13.68
CA ARG A 362 29.09 -9.14 -14.93
C ARG A 362 28.26 -8.84 -16.18
N TRP A 363 26.98 -8.52 -16.02
CA TRP A 363 26.04 -8.28 -17.12
C TRP A 363 25.81 -6.81 -17.45
#